data_AF-A0A850KP18-F1
#
_entry.id   AF-A0A850KP18-F1
#
_cell.length_a   1.000
_cell.length_b   1.000
_cell.length_c   1.000
_cell.angle_alpha   90.00
_cell.angle_beta   90.00
_cell.angle_gamma   90.00
#
_symmetry.space_group_name_H-M   'P 1'
#
loop_
_entity.id
_entity.type
_entity.pdbx_description
1 polymer ?
#
loop_
_entity_poly.entity_id
_entity_poly.type
_entity_poly.pdbx_seq_one_letter_code
_entity_poly.pdbx_strand_id
1 'polypeptide(L)'
;MPNINLELQLKFLNELNEALTDALDRYSGEGAEKLAELNYMKQEVSRARRVITDRMDREDDSDRPARSARRRMADSFQEAVYS
;
A
#
# COMPACT_ATOMS: atom_id res chain seq x y z
N MET A 1 -2.12 -8.84 -22.67
CA MET A 1 -2.82 -7.80 -21.89
C MET A 1 -2.08 -6.49 -22.12
N PRO A 2 -2.76 -5.32 -22.18
CA PRO A 2 -2.05 -4.05 -22.22
C PRO A 2 -1.22 -3.92 -20.93
N ASN A 3 0.11 -4.01 -21.03
CA ASN A 3 1.00 -3.76 -19.91
C ASN A 3 1.03 -2.26 -19.68
N ILE A 4 0.09 -1.77 -18.86
CA ILE A 4 0.14 -0.39 -18.36
C ILE A 4 1.40 -0.27 -17.50
N ASN A 5 2.29 0.65 -17.83
CA ASN A 5 3.53 0.92 -17.10
C ASN A 5 3.21 1.11 -15.59
N LEU A 6 3.96 0.41 -14.71
CA LEU A 6 3.81 0.49 -13.25
C LEU A 6 3.94 1.94 -12.72
N GLU A 7 4.78 2.77 -13.34
CA GLU A 7 4.90 4.20 -13.01
C GLU A 7 3.59 4.95 -13.26
N LEU A 8 2.93 4.66 -14.39
CA LEU A 8 1.65 5.27 -14.72
C LEU A 8 0.55 4.81 -13.75
N GLN A 9 0.57 3.53 -13.37
CA GLN A 9 -0.37 3.02 -12.35
C GLN A 9 -0.13 3.69 -10.99
N LEU A 10 1.13 3.86 -10.57
CA LEU A 10 1.46 4.53 -9.32
C LEU A 10 1.05 6.00 -9.32
N LYS A 11 1.26 6.70 -10.44
CA LYS A 11 0.79 8.09 -10.63
C LYS A 11 -0.73 8.18 -10.48
N PHE A 12 -1.48 7.32 -11.15
CA PHE A 12 -2.95 7.27 -11.04
C PHE A 12 -3.40 7.05 -9.59
N LEU A 13 -2.75 6.13 -8.86
CA LEU A 13 -3.10 5.86 -7.46
C LEU A 13 -2.76 7.03 -6.52
N ASN A 14 -1.71 7.79 -6.81
CA ASN A 14 -1.40 9.01 -6.05
C ASN A 14 -2.48 10.07 -6.27
N GLU A 15 -2.86 10.34 -7.53
CA GLU A 15 -3.94 11.28 -7.88
C GLU A 15 -5.28 10.86 -7.24
N LEU A 16 -5.60 9.57 -7.25
CA LEU A 16 -6.81 9.05 -6.62
C LEU A 16 -6.78 9.22 -5.09
N ASN A 17 -5.63 9.04 -4.45
CA ASN A 17 -5.48 9.26 -3.01
C ASN A 17 -5.65 10.74 -2.62
N GLU A 18 -5.16 11.66 -3.45
CA GLU A 18 -5.39 13.10 -3.29
C GLU A 18 -6.88 13.42 -3.42
N ALA A 19 -7.52 12.96 -4.49
CA ALA A 19 -8.97 13.16 -4.71
C ALA A 19 -9.84 12.60 -3.57
N LEU A 20 -9.49 11.43 -3.03
CA LEU A 20 -10.19 10.84 -1.89
C LEU A 20 -9.97 11.63 -0.59
N THR A 21 -8.78 12.22 -0.43
CA THR A 21 -8.49 13.08 0.72
C THR A 21 -9.29 14.36 0.66
N ASP A 22 -9.37 15.00 -0.52
CA ASP A 22 -10.20 16.17 -0.75
C ASP A 22 -11.69 15.86 -0.58
N ALA A 23 -12.14 14.68 -1.04
CA ALA A 23 -13.51 14.23 -0.87
C ALA A 23 -13.86 14.02 0.62
N LEU A 24 -12.96 13.42 1.41
CA LEU A 24 -13.17 13.24 2.85
C LEU A 24 -13.30 14.58 3.58
N ASP A 25 -12.52 15.58 3.19
CA ASP A 25 -12.60 16.93 3.76
C ASP A 25 -13.92 17.61 3.37
N ARG A 26 -14.25 17.61 2.08
CA ARG A 26 -15.47 18.21 1.53
C ARG A 26 -16.75 17.57 2.06
N TYR A 27 -16.75 16.26 2.30
CA TYR A 27 -17.89 15.49 2.77
C TYR A 27 -17.82 15.19 4.28
N SER A 28 -16.99 15.89 5.04
CA SER A 28 -16.81 15.71 6.49
C SER A 28 -18.12 15.82 7.31
N GLY A 29 -19.10 16.58 6.82
CA GLY A 29 -20.43 16.72 7.44
C GLY A 29 -21.50 15.76 6.92
N GLU A 30 -21.18 14.86 5.99
CA GLU A 30 -22.12 13.88 5.45
C GLU A 30 -22.36 12.71 6.41
N GLY A 31 -23.33 11.86 6.06
CA GLY A 31 -23.65 10.67 6.84
C GLY A 31 -22.45 9.73 7.06
N ALA A 32 -22.45 9.06 8.21
CA ALA A 32 -21.37 8.17 8.64
C ALA A 32 -21.07 7.04 7.62
N GLU A 33 -22.08 6.59 6.87
CA GLU A 33 -21.93 5.58 5.83
C GLU A 33 -21.06 6.06 4.66
N LYS A 34 -21.31 7.28 4.16
CA LYS A 34 -20.53 7.88 3.07
C LYS A 34 -19.08 8.13 3.49
N LEU A 35 -18.87 8.56 4.74
CA LEU A 35 -17.53 8.70 5.30
C LEU A 35 -16.82 7.35 5.46
N ALA A 36 -17.53 6.30 5.88
CA ALA A 36 -16.97 4.96 5.98
C ALA A 36 -16.55 4.42 4.60
N GLU A 37 -17.38 4.63 3.58
CA GLU A 37 -17.08 4.24 2.20
C GLU A 37 -15.83 4.97 1.65
N LEU A 38 -15.76 6.29 1.79
CA LEU A 38 -14.60 7.07 1.35
C LEU A 38 -13.31 6.64 2.07
N ASN A 39 -13.40 6.35 3.37
CA ASN A 39 -12.26 5.83 4.13
C ASN A 39 -11.85 4.43 3.66
N TYR A 40 -12.82 3.56 3.37
CA TYR A 40 -12.55 2.23 2.80
C TYR A 40 -11.83 2.35 1.46
N MET A 41 -12.32 3.19 0.55
CA MET A 41 -11.67 3.43 -0.75
C MET A 41 -10.22 3.92 -0.57
N LYS A 42 -9.97 4.84 0.37
CA LYS A 42 -8.62 5.35 0.65
C LYS A 42 -7.68 4.27 1.19
N GLN A 43 -8.19 3.33 1.98
CA GLN A 43 -7.42 2.18 2.44
C GLN A 43 -7.05 1.24 1.28
N GLU A 44 -8.00 0.96 0.39
CA GLU A 44 -7.74 0.10 -0.78
C GLU A 44 -6.74 0.73 -1.75
N VAL A 45 -6.80 2.04 -1.97
CA VAL A 45 -5.78 2.77 -2.74
C VAL A 45 -4.41 2.65 -2.09
N SER A 46 -4.32 2.76 -0.76
CA SER A 46 -3.06 2.56 -0.05
C SER A 46 -2.52 1.13 -0.19
N ARG A 47 -3.37 0.11 -0.19
CA ARG A 47 -2.96 -1.29 -0.44
C ARG A 47 -2.46 -1.47 -1.88
N ALA A 48 -3.18 -0.93 -2.85
CA ALA A 48 -2.79 -1.00 -4.26
C ALA A 48 -1.42 -0.35 -4.49
N ARG A 49 -1.16 0.82 -3.88
CA ARG A 49 0.15 1.49 -3.96
C ARG A 49 1.28 0.60 -3.46
N ARG A 50 1.09 -0.07 -2.30
CA ARG A 50 2.09 -1.01 -1.76
C ARG A 50 2.38 -2.15 -2.72
N VAL A 51 1.34 -2.74 -3.32
CA VAL A 51 1.51 -3.84 -4.29
C VAL A 51 2.29 -3.39 -5.52
N ILE A 52 2.07 -2.17 -6.01
CA ILE A 52 2.79 -1.64 -7.16
C ILE A 52 4.24 -1.33 -6.80
N THR A 53 4.49 -0.68 -5.67
CA THR A 53 5.87 -0.43 -5.19
C THR A 53 6.63 -1.75 -5.02
N ASP A 54 6.02 -2.76 -4.39
CA ASP A 54 6.64 -4.08 -4.24
C ASP A 54 6.94 -4.75 -5.59
N ARG A 55 6.16 -4.48 -6.63
CA ARG A 55 6.40 -4.99 -7.99
C ARG A 55 7.51 -4.23 -8.69
N MET A 56 7.54 -2.90 -8.57
CA MET A 56 8.62 -2.06 -9.10
C MET A 56 9.97 -2.45 -8.50
N ASP A 57 10.03 -2.67 -7.18
CA ASP A 57 11.25 -3.10 -6.49
C ASP A 57 11.74 -4.48 -6.98
N ARG A 58 10.83 -5.38 -7.39
CA ARG A 58 11.17 -6.71 -7.92
C ARG A 58 11.60 -6.69 -9.39
N GLU A 59 11.05 -5.79 -10.19
CA GLU A 59 11.46 -5.61 -11.58
C GLU A 59 12.88 -5.02 -11.66
N ASP A 60 13.23 -4.10 -10.75
CA ASP A 60 14.56 -3.48 -10.68
C ASP A 60 15.66 -4.46 -10.16
N ASP A 61 15.27 -5.49 -9.40
CA ASP A 61 16.18 -6.54 -8.92
C ASP A 61 16.46 -7.66 -9.93
N SER A 62 15.81 -7.65 -11.10
CA SER A 62 16.02 -8.68 -12.14
C SER A 62 17.39 -8.64 -12.83
N ASP A 63 18.18 -7.58 -12.58
CA ASP A 63 19.59 -7.45 -12.99
C ASP A 63 20.60 -7.56 -11.82
N ARG A 64 20.16 -7.92 -10.60
CA ARG A 64 21.05 -8.02 -9.43
C ARG A 64 21.22 -9.46 -8.95
N PRO A 65 22.47 -9.95 -8.77
CA PRO A 65 22.69 -11.25 -8.17
C PRO A 65 22.20 -11.19 -6.72
N ALA A 66 21.24 -12.07 -6.41
CA ALA A 66 20.60 -12.29 -5.11
C ALA A 66 21.51 -11.90 -3.92
N ARG A 67 21.34 -10.68 -3.43
CA ARG A 67 21.96 -10.21 -2.19
C ARG A 67 20.90 -9.61 -1.30
N SER A 68 20.16 -10.49 -0.64
CA SER A 68 19.98 -10.45 0.83
C SER A 68 18.69 -11.16 1.23
N ALA A 69 18.69 -12.50 1.09
CA ALA A 69 17.96 -13.36 2.00
C ALA A 69 18.62 -13.28 3.40
N ARG A 70 18.45 -12.15 4.09
CA ARG A 70 18.95 -11.97 5.47
C ARG A 70 18.22 -10.84 6.17
N ARG A 71 17.11 -11.17 6.83
CA ARG A 71 16.59 -10.61 8.10
C ARG A 71 15.08 -10.76 8.15
N ARG A 72 14.62 -11.95 8.58
CA ARG A 72 13.38 -12.17 9.36
C ARG A 72 13.25 -13.66 9.76
N MET A 73 14.36 -14.25 10.21
CA MET A 73 14.40 -15.54 10.93
C MET A 73 15.11 -15.31 12.26
N ALA A 74 14.36 -14.80 13.22
CA ALA A 74 14.61 -14.75 14.66
C ALA A 74 13.34 -14.11 15.25
N ASP A 75 12.30 -14.82 15.71
CA ASP A 75 12.28 -16.17 16.29
C ASP A 75 13.43 -16.42 17.26
N SER A 76 13.55 -15.48 18.19
CA SER A 76 14.00 -15.74 19.55
C SER A 76 12.89 -15.21 20.46
N PHE A 77 12.03 -16.10 20.95
CA PHE A 77 12.11 -16.52 22.35
C PHE A 77 12.02 -15.33 23.32
N GLN A 78 10.80 -14.87 23.58
CA GLN A 78 10.36 -14.27 24.84
C GLN A 78 9.07 -15.04 25.20
N GLU A 79 9.14 -16.26 25.74
CA GLU A 79 9.31 -16.51 27.19
C GLU A 79 8.33 -15.60 27.96
N ALA A 80 7.04 -15.98 28.10
CA ALA A 80 6.56 -16.96 29.08
C ALA A 80 7.19 -16.79 30.47
N VAL A 81 6.97 -15.63 31.09
CA VAL A 81 7.30 -15.28 32.48
C VAL A 81 6.27 -14.20 32.89
N TYR A 82 5.22 -14.38 33.71
CA TYR A 82 4.97 -15.20 34.89
C TYR A 82 3.46 -15.54 34.99
N SER A 83 3.19 -16.73 35.56
CA SER A 83 2.00 -17.01 36.39
C SER A 83 2.02 -16.21 37.69
#